data_AF-A0A955IKT1-F1
#
_entry.id   AF-A0A955IKT1-F1
#
_cell.length_a   1.000
_cell.length_b   1.000
_cell.length_c   1.000
_cell.angle_alpha   90.00
_cell.angle_beta   90.00
_cell.angle_gamma   90.00
#
_symmetry.space_group_name_H-M   'P 1'
#
loop_
_entity.id
_entity.type
_entity.pdbx_description
1 polymer ?
#
loop_
_entity_poly.entity_id
_entity_poly.type
_entity_poly.pdbx_seq_one_letter_code
_entity_poly.pdbx_strand_id
1 'polypeptide(L)'
;MFEQALAIIRNTFLESIRQPVLLILMIIAILALVASNALSGYTMEDDNRMMVDLGLSSVFLLGTLGAAFIATSVLTREIENKTALTVISKPVGRPLFVIGKFLGVGAALTIATLFMGFVFMLVNLHGVQQTVRIPYHQPVLTFGLSALALGLFVGVWSNYFYNKVFASTVLCVTTPLLAIAYGLSLMFDAGWGAQSPAVAFRGDLWLAILGLLTAILVLTAIAIAASTRLGQVMTLSVTVGVFLIGMLSDAMFGAPAHRIEQTWLDRAHETGKAHFVTI
;
A
#
# COMPACT_ATOMS: atom_id res chain seq x y z
N MET A 1 -11.31 -8.49 28.53
CA MET A 1 -10.54 -7.46 27.80
C MET A 1 -10.19 -7.88 26.38
N PHE A 2 -9.57 -9.05 26.17
CA PHE A 2 -9.17 -9.51 24.83
C PHE A 2 -10.34 -9.67 23.85
N GLU A 3 -11.47 -10.27 24.28
CA GLU A 3 -12.65 -10.40 23.42
C GLU A 3 -13.26 -9.06 22.99
N GLN A 4 -13.24 -8.07 23.88
CA GLN A 4 -13.71 -6.71 23.57
C GLN A 4 -12.79 -6.03 22.55
N ALA A 5 -11.47 -6.18 22.70
CA ALA A 5 -10.50 -5.67 21.73
C ALA A 5 -10.72 -6.30 20.35
N LEU A 6 -10.86 -7.63 20.30
CA LEU A 6 -11.08 -8.37 19.06
C LEU A 6 -12.40 -7.97 18.38
N ALA A 7 -13.46 -7.73 19.16
CA ALA A 7 -14.73 -7.26 18.63
C ALA A 7 -14.61 -5.86 18.00
N ILE A 8 -13.90 -4.93 18.65
CA ILE A 8 -13.64 -3.58 18.12
C ILE A 8 -12.80 -3.65 16.85
N ILE A 9 -11.73 -4.45 16.85
CA ILE A 9 -10.85 -4.65 15.69
C ILE A 9 -11.65 -5.20 14.51
N ARG A 10 -12.41 -6.29 14.73
CA ARG A 10 -13.20 -6.93 13.68
C ARG A 10 -14.27 -6.01 13.12
N ASN A 11 -14.97 -5.27 13.98
CA ASN A 11 -15.98 -4.32 13.53
C ASN A 11 -15.34 -3.20 12.69
N THR A 12 -14.27 -2.61 13.19
CA THR A 12 -13.56 -1.52 12.51
C THR A 12 -12.96 -1.99 11.18
N PHE A 13 -12.40 -3.20 11.13
CA PHE A 13 -11.88 -3.82 9.91
C PHE A 13 -12.99 -4.00 8.87
N LEU A 14 -14.12 -4.59 9.26
CA LEU A 14 -15.26 -4.79 8.37
C LEU A 14 -15.85 -3.46 7.90
N GLU A 15 -15.93 -2.46 8.77
CA GLU A 15 -16.36 -1.12 8.40
C GLU A 15 -15.42 -0.50 7.36
N SER A 16 -14.11 -0.57 7.60
CA SER A 16 -13.06 -0.01 6.73
C SER A 16 -13.06 -0.62 5.34
N ILE A 17 -13.09 -1.95 5.25
CA ILE A 17 -13.00 -2.67 3.96
C ILE A 17 -14.30 -2.59 3.14
N ARG A 18 -15.42 -2.25 3.78
CA ARG A 18 -16.73 -2.04 3.13
C ARG A 18 -16.88 -0.65 2.53
N GLN A 19 -15.96 0.27 2.81
CA GLN A 19 -16.05 1.63 2.29
C GLN A 19 -15.84 1.64 0.76
N PRO A 20 -16.76 2.24 -0.02
CA PRO A 20 -16.62 2.32 -1.48
C PRO A 20 -15.34 3.03 -1.94
N VAL A 21 -14.85 3.99 -1.15
CA VAL A 21 -13.61 4.72 -1.43
C VAL A 21 -12.42 3.77 -1.61
N LEU A 22 -12.34 2.71 -0.79
CA LEU A 22 -11.25 1.74 -0.91
C LEU A 22 -11.29 1.04 -2.27
N LEU A 23 -12.47 0.60 -2.72
CA LEU A 23 -12.62 -0.03 -4.04
C LEU A 23 -12.24 0.94 -5.17
N ILE A 24 -12.65 2.20 -5.09
CA ILE A 24 -12.31 3.23 -6.09
C ILE A 24 -10.79 3.40 -6.16
N LEU A 25 -10.11 3.51 -5.01
CA LEU A 25 -8.65 3.62 -4.96
C LEU A 25 -7.96 2.39 -5.57
N MET A 26 -8.51 1.19 -5.38
CA MET A 26 -7.93 -0.05 -5.94
C MET A 26 -8.09 -0.12 -7.47
N ILE A 27 -9.20 0.38 -8.01
CA ILE A 27 -9.39 0.49 -9.47
C ILE A 27 -8.38 1.50 -10.04
N ILE A 28 -8.25 2.66 -9.40
CA ILE A 28 -7.25 3.67 -9.78
C ILE A 28 -5.83 3.09 -9.70
N ALA A 29 -5.55 2.27 -8.68
CA ALA A 29 -4.25 1.60 -8.52
C ALA A 29 -3.94 0.64 -9.66
N ILE A 30 -4.89 -0.21 -10.04
CA ILE A 30 -4.71 -1.09 -11.20
C ILE A 30 -4.41 -0.26 -12.45
N LEU A 31 -5.17 0.80 -12.70
CA LEU A 31 -4.96 1.65 -13.87
C LEU A 31 -3.59 2.33 -13.85
N ALA A 32 -3.18 2.90 -12.71
CA ALA A 32 -1.88 3.56 -12.55
C ALA A 32 -0.72 2.57 -12.71
N LEU A 33 -0.83 1.38 -12.14
CA LEU A 33 0.20 0.33 -12.22
C LEU A 33 0.30 -0.26 -13.62
N VAL A 34 -0.80 -0.46 -14.33
CA VAL A 34 -0.76 -0.91 -15.73
C VAL A 34 -0.21 0.20 -16.64
N ALA A 35 -0.60 1.45 -16.38
CA ALA A 35 -0.11 2.61 -17.12
C ALA A 35 1.39 2.85 -16.90
N SER A 36 1.95 2.52 -15.72
CA SER A 36 3.38 2.72 -15.46
C SER A 36 4.26 1.90 -16.40
N ASN A 37 3.83 0.70 -16.79
CA ASN A 37 4.53 -0.12 -17.80
C ASN A 37 4.53 0.57 -19.18
N ALA A 38 3.37 1.09 -19.61
CA ALA A 38 3.24 1.78 -20.89
C ALA A 38 4.06 3.08 -20.92
N LEU A 39 4.05 3.86 -19.83
CA LEU A 39 4.87 5.07 -19.70
C LEU A 39 6.36 4.76 -19.71
N SER A 40 6.73 3.60 -19.16
CA SER A 40 8.10 3.15 -19.08
C SER A 40 8.73 2.75 -20.41
N GLY A 41 7.95 2.37 -21.42
CA GLY A 41 8.47 2.08 -22.75
C GLY A 41 8.84 3.31 -23.58
N TYR A 42 8.55 4.52 -23.09
CA TYR A 42 8.90 5.77 -23.79
C TYR A 42 10.26 6.34 -23.37
N THR A 43 10.90 5.81 -22.33
CA THR A 43 12.29 6.16 -22.01
C THR A 43 13.26 5.42 -22.92
N MET A 44 14.42 6.03 -23.19
CA MET A 44 15.42 5.45 -24.10
C MET A 44 16.60 4.79 -23.38
N GLU A 45 16.75 5.03 -22.08
CA GLU A 45 18.01 4.76 -21.37
C GLU A 45 17.87 3.86 -20.13
N ASP A 46 16.70 3.84 -19.46
CA ASP A 46 16.57 3.24 -18.11
C ASP A 46 15.16 2.70 -17.76
N ASP A 47 14.54 2.02 -18.72
CA ASP A 47 13.12 1.64 -18.66
C ASP A 47 12.76 0.83 -17.42
N ASN A 48 13.50 -0.23 -17.10
CA ASN A 48 13.14 -1.09 -15.97
C ASN A 48 13.19 -0.35 -14.62
N ARG A 49 14.08 0.63 -14.47
CA ARG A 49 14.17 1.46 -13.27
C ARG A 49 12.98 2.40 -13.16
N MET A 50 12.62 3.07 -14.26
CA MET A 50 11.48 3.97 -14.25
C MET A 50 10.15 3.25 -13.97
N MET A 51 9.95 2.04 -14.52
CA MET A 51 8.77 1.23 -14.19
C MET A 51 8.66 0.94 -12.69
N VAL A 52 9.78 0.55 -12.07
CA VAL A 52 9.83 0.25 -10.63
C VAL A 52 9.54 1.50 -9.81
N ASP A 53 10.14 2.63 -10.15
CA ASP A 53 9.96 3.90 -9.44
C ASP A 53 8.51 4.40 -9.56
N LEU A 54 7.94 4.41 -10.77
CA LEU A 54 6.54 4.80 -11.00
C LEU A 54 5.56 3.83 -10.31
N GLY A 55 5.85 2.54 -10.32
CA GLY A 55 5.01 1.53 -9.69
C GLY A 55 5.00 1.64 -8.17
N LEU A 56 6.17 1.68 -7.53
CA LEU A 56 6.29 1.88 -6.08
C LEU A 56 5.70 3.23 -5.63
N SER A 57 5.93 4.30 -6.41
CA SER A 57 5.31 5.61 -6.17
C SER A 57 3.79 5.55 -6.24
N SER A 58 3.23 4.82 -7.21
CA SER A 58 1.77 4.63 -7.34
C SER A 58 1.19 3.86 -6.15
N VAL A 59 1.85 2.77 -5.71
CA VAL A 59 1.45 2.02 -4.50
C VAL A 59 1.49 2.92 -3.27
N PHE A 60 2.55 3.72 -3.12
CA PHE A 60 2.71 4.60 -1.98
C PHE A 60 1.64 5.69 -1.97
N LEU A 61 1.48 6.43 -3.07
CA LEU A 61 0.51 7.52 -3.19
C LEU A 61 -0.92 7.06 -2.94
N LEU A 62 -1.34 5.95 -3.54
CA LEU A 62 -2.70 5.44 -3.36
C LEU A 62 -2.90 4.81 -1.97
N GLY A 63 -1.85 4.22 -1.40
CA GLY A 63 -1.84 3.75 -0.03
C GLY A 63 -1.96 4.88 1.00
N THR A 64 -1.27 6.01 0.79
CA THR A 64 -1.35 7.18 1.69
C THR A 64 -2.71 7.88 1.58
N LEU A 65 -3.27 7.99 0.37
CA LEU A 65 -4.64 8.46 0.19
C LEU A 65 -5.65 7.53 0.87
N GLY A 66 -5.47 6.21 0.74
CA GLY A 66 -6.28 5.20 1.44
C GLY A 66 -6.24 5.37 2.95
N ALA A 67 -5.04 5.55 3.52
CA ALA A 67 -4.86 5.83 4.94
C ALA A 67 -5.61 7.10 5.38
N ALA A 68 -5.44 8.19 4.63
CA ALA A 68 -6.09 9.47 4.95
C ALA A 68 -7.62 9.36 4.93
N PHE A 69 -8.21 8.76 3.89
CA PHE A 69 -9.66 8.65 3.77
C PHE A 69 -10.29 7.64 4.74
N ILE A 70 -9.70 6.46 4.89
CA ILE A 70 -10.27 5.40 5.75
C ILE A 70 -10.13 5.79 7.22
N ALA A 71 -8.93 6.21 7.65
CA ALA A 71 -8.72 6.57 9.06
C ALA A 71 -9.66 7.69 9.50
N THR A 72 -9.84 8.69 8.64
CA THR A 72 -10.71 9.83 8.95
C THR A 72 -12.19 9.41 9.00
N SER A 73 -12.66 8.67 7.99
CA SER A 73 -14.08 8.30 7.91
C SER A 73 -14.53 7.36 9.03
N VAL A 74 -13.68 6.44 9.49
CA VAL A 74 -13.99 5.50 10.58
C VAL A 74 -14.22 6.22 11.91
N LEU A 75 -13.51 7.31 12.20
CA LEU A 75 -13.69 8.02 13.46
C LEU A 75 -14.71 9.16 13.35
N THR A 76 -14.69 9.94 12.26
CA THR A 76 -15.64 11.05 12.10
C THR A 76 -17.08 10.55 12.02
N ARG A 77 -17.36 9.46 11.29
CA ARG A 77 -18.73 8.93 11.20
C ARG A 77 -19.28 8.47 12.55
N GLU A 78 -18.44 7.93 13.43
CA GLU A 78 -18.89 7.54 14.78
C GLU A 78 -19.13 8.74 15.70
N ILE A 79 -18.37 9.82 15.52
CA ILE A 79 -18.55 11.07 16.25
C ILE A 79 -19.84 11.76 15.80
N GLU A 80 -20.06 11.87 14.49
CA GLU A 80 -21.25 12.51 13.89
C GLU A 80 -22.54 11.74 14.20
N ASN A 81 -22.51 10.41 14.12
CA ASN A 81 -23.68 9.57 14.42
C ASN A 81 -23.96 9.42 15.92
N LYS A 82 -23.19 10.08 16.80
CA LYS A 82 -23.24 9.93 18.27
C LYS A 82 -23.05 8.49 18.76
N THR A 83 -22.65 7.56 17.91
CA THR A 83 -22.47 6.14 18.25
C THR A 83 -21.21 5.93 19.09
N ALA A 84 -20.19 6.79 18.94
CA ALA A 84 -19.01 6.79 19.81
C ALA A 84 -19.39 6.90 21.31
N LEU A 85 -20.37 7.75 21.64
CA LEU A 85 -20.83 7.97 23.01
C LEU A 85 -21.51 6.73 23.59
N THR A 86 -22.25 5.98 22.76
CA THR A 86 -22.95 4.75 23.19
C THR A 86 -21.99 3.58 23.44
N VAL A 87 -20.87 3.50 22.71
CA VAL A 87 -19.86 2.45 22.91
C VAL A 87 -19.00 2.74 24.14
N ILE A 88 -18.69 4.02 24.41
CA ILE A 88 -17.98 4.47 25.63
C ILE A 88 -18.84 4.27 26.89
N SER A 89 -20.17 4.13 26.74
CA SER A 89 -21.08 3.80 27.86
C SER A 89 -20.88 2.38 28.40
N LYS A 90 -20.23 1.49 27.63
CA LYS A 90 -19.74 0.18 28.10
C LYS A 90 -18.35 0.37 28.72
N PRO A 91 -17.93 -0.42 29.73
CA PRO A 91 -16.66 -0.24 30.44
C PRO A 91 -15.45 -0.65 29.57
N VAL A 92 -15.19 0.11 28.52
CA VAL A 92 -14.07 -0.08 27.59
C VAL A 92 -13.08 1.05 27.83
N GLY A 93 -11.83 0.71 28.17
CA GLY A 93 -10.78 1.69 28.39
C GLY A 93 -10.50 2.51 27.11
N ARG A 94 -10.33 3.83 27.26
CA ARG A 94 -10.04 4.74 26.13
C ARG A 94 -8.82 4.32 25.29
N PRO A 95 -7.69 3.85 25.87
CA PRO A 95 -6.56 3.38 25.08
C PRO A 95 -6.87 2.13 24.26
N LEU A 96 -7.66 1.21 24.82
CA LEU A 96 -8.04 -0.04 24.15
C LEU A 96 -8.88 0.23 22.90
N PHE A 97 -9.78 1.22 22.97
CA PHE A 97 -10.61 1.63 21.85
C PHE A 97 -9.78 2.21 20.70
N VAL A 98 -8.84 3.11 20.99
CA VAL A 98 -7.97 3.74 19.97
C VAL A 98 -7.05 2.70 19.32
N ILE A 99 -6.42 1.83 20.10
CA ILE A 99 -5.56 0.76 19.59
C ILE A 99 -6.37 -0.22 18.73
N GLY A 100 -7.55 -0.62 19.19
CA GLY A 100 -8.43 -1.51 18.43
C GLY A 100 -8.83 -0.92 17.08
N LYS A 101 -9.10 0.38 17.02
CA LYS A 101 -9.38 1.07 15.76
C LYS A 101 -8.16 1.14 14.85
N PHE A 102 -6.99 1.48 15.39
CA PHE A 102 -5.75 1.48 14.63
C PHE A 102 -5.46 0.11 14.01
N LEU A 103 -5.58 -0.97 14.78
CA LEU A 103 -5.36 -2.32 14.26
C LEU A 103 -6.41 -2.73 13.22
N GLY A 104 -7.68 -2.34 13.40
CA GLY A 104 -8.74 -2.61 12.42
C GLY A 104 -8.56 -1.88 11.09
N VAL A 105 -8.27 -0.57 11.13
CA VAL A 105 -7.97 0.24 9.93
C VAL A 105 -6.66 -0.23 9.29
N GLY A 106 -5.63 -0.45 10.11
CA GLY A 106 -4.33 -0.94 9.68
C GLY A 106 -4.44 -2.27 8.93
N ALA A 107 -5.20 -3.23 9.45
CA ALA A 107 -5.44 -4.51 8.77
C ALA A 107 -6.14 -4.35 7.41
N ALA A 108 -7.11 -3.44 7.30
CA ALA A 108 -7.77 -3.15 6.02
C ALA A 108 -6.81 -2.55 5.01
N LEU A 109 -5.95 -1.61 5.44
CA LEU A 109 -4.91 -1.01 4.61
C LEU A 109 -3.82 -2.02 4.26
N THR A 110 -3.47 -2.95 5.14
CA THR A 110 -2.54 -4.04 4.80
C THR A 110 -3.07 -4.88 3.65
N ILE A 111 -4.36 -5.26 3.67
CA ILE A 111 -4.96 -6.02 2.55
C ILE A 111 -4.95 -5.20 1.26
N ALA A 112 -5.24 -3.90 1.33
CA ALA A 112 -5.20 -3.01 0.18
C ALA A 112 -3.78 -2.84 -0.38
N THR A 113 -2.77 -2.67 0.48
CA THR A 113 -1.37 -2.59 0.06
C THR A 113 -0.87 -3.91 -0.52
N LEU A 114 -1.27 -5.05 0.05
CA LEU A 114 -0.96 -6.36 -0.53
C LEU A 114 -1.62 -6.54 -1.89
N PHE A 115 -2.88 -6.13 -2.05
CA PHE A 115 -3.56 -6.14 -3.34
C PHE A 115 -2.76 -5.36 -4.39
N MET A 116 -2.42 -4.10 -4.10
CA MET A 116 -1.62 -3.26 -5.00
C MET A 116 -0.22 -3.85 -5.22
N GLY A 117 0.39 -4.43 -4.19
CA GLY A 117 1.69 -5.07 -4.25
C GLY A 117 1.70 -6.29 -5.18
N PHE A 118 0.70 -7.17 -5.10
CA PHE A 118 0.58 -8.30 -6.04
C PHE A 118 0.33 -7.85 -7.47
N VAL A 119 -0.52 -6.83 -7.68
CA VAL A 119 -0.72 -6.25 -9.02
C VAL A 119 0.60 -5.68 -9.55
N PHE A 120 1.33 -4.90 -8.76
CA PHE A 120 2.63 -4.35 -9.14
C PHE A 120 3.65 -5.45 -9.46
N MET A 121 3.71 -6.51 -8.65
CA MET A 121 4.61 -7.65 -8.89
C MET A 121 4.27 -8.39 -10.19
N LEU A 122 2.99 -8.59 -10.49
CA LEU A 122 2.57 -9.17 -11.77
C LEU A 122 2.96 -8.25 -12.95
N VAL A 123 2.74 -6.94 -12.83
CA VAL A 123 3.16 -5.98 -13.86
C VAL A 123 4.69 -5.98 -14.04
N ASN A 124 5.44 -6.06 -12.96
CA ASN A 124 6.90 -6.13 -13.00
C ASN A 124 7.39 -7.42 -13.69
N LEU A 125 6.76 -8.57 -13.38
CA LEU A 125 7.06 -9.85 -14.04
C LEU A 125 6.72 -9.84 -15.53
N HIS A 126 5.76 -9.03 -15.97
CA HIS A 126 5.45 -8.87 -17.39
C HIS A 126 6.59 -8.18 -18.16
N GLY A 127 7.46 -7.42 -17.48
CA GLY A 127 8.57 -6.69 -18.09
C GLY A 127 8.13 -5.45 -18.88
N VAL A 128 9.06 -4.49 -19.07
CA VAL A 128 8.81 -3.28 -19.86
C VAL A 128 8.91 -3.59 -21.36
N GLN A 129 7.94 -3.14 -22.14
CA GLN A 129 7.91 -3.34 -23.58
C GLN A 129 8.78 -2.29 -24.30
N GLN A 130 10.05 -2.63 -24.57
CA GLN A 130 10.93 -1.73 -25.34
C GLN A 130 10.67 -1.78 -26.86
N THR A 131 9.91 -2.76 -27.38
CA THR A 131 9.58 -2.87 -28.81
C THR A 131 8.31 -3.71 -29.03
N VAL A 132 7.49 -3.38 -30.03
CA VAL A 132 6.25 -4.11 -30.45
C VAL A 132 6.48 -5.61 -30.77
N ARG A 133 7.74 -6.03 -30.92
CA ARG A 133 8.14 -7.42 -31.24
C ARG A 133 8.41 -8.31 -30.03
N ILE A 134 8.42 -7.78 -28.80
CA ILE A 134 8.66 -8.60 -27.60
C ILE A 134 7.39 -9.42 -27.31
N PRO A 135 7.46 -10.76 -27.23
CA PRO A 135 6.29 -11.59 -26.95
C PRO A 135 5.76 -11.30 -25.54
N TYR A 136 4.45 -11.05 -25.43
CA TYR A 136 3.78 -10.88 -24.14
C TYR A 136 4.05 -12.08 -23.23
N HIS A 137 4.37 -11.84 -21.95
CA HIS A 137 4.37 -12.90 -20.94
C HIS A 137 2.93 -13.40 -20.73
N GLN A 138 2.53 -14.39 -21.53
CA GLN A 138 1.17 -14.96 -21.56
C GLN A 138 0.73 -15.52 -20.20
N PRO A 139 1.58 -16.19 -19.40
CA PRO A 139 1.17 -16.70 -18.09
C PRO A 139 0.74 -15.59 -17.12
N VAL A 140 1.48 -14.48 -17.09
CA VAL A 140 1.17 -13.34 -16.20
C VAL A 140 -0.18 -12.72 -16.57
N LEU A 141 -0.43 -12.52 -17.87
CA LEU A 141 -1.68 -11.94 -18.34
C LEU A 141 -2.87 -12.86 -18.06
N THR A 142 -2.72 -14.16 -18.32
CA THR A 142 -3.78 -15.15 -18.11
C THR A 142 -4.08 -15.35 -16.63
N PHE A 143 -3.08 -15.56 -15.77
CA PHE A 143 -3.28 -15.71 -14.33
C PHE A 143 -3.75 -14.42 -13.66
N GLY A 144 -3.18 -13.27 -14.02
CA GLY A 144 -3.57 -11.97 -13.47
C GLY A 144 -5.01 -11.58 -13.84
N LEU A 145 -5.36 -11.64 -15.13
CA LEU A 145 -6.71 -11.29 -15.58
C LEU A 145 -7.76 -12.30 -15.09
N SER A 146 -7.43 -13.60 -15.06
CA SER A 146 -8.36 -14.60 -14.50
C SER A 146 -8.58 -14.40 -13.00
N ALA A 147 -7.54 -14.08 -12.23
CA ALA A 147 -7.69 -13.76 -10.80
C ALA A 147 -8.61 -12.54 -10.58
N LEU A 148 -8.43 -11.47 -11.37
CA LEU A 148 -9.29 -10.28 -11.33
C LEU A 148 -10.73 -10.61 -11.75
N ALA A 149 -10.91 -11.34 -12.86
CA ALA A 149 -12.23 -11.72 -13.37
C ALA A 149 -12.98 -12.62 -12.40
N LEU A 150 -12.32 -13.63 -11.82
CA LEU A 150 -12.89 -14.51 -10.79
C LEU A 150 -13.24 -13.74 -9.52
N GLY A 151 -12.36 -12.83 -9.08
CA GLY A 151 -12.62 -11.97 -7.93
C GLY A 151 -13.85 -11.08 -8.11
N LEU A 152 -13.98 -10.46 -9.29
CA LEU A 152 -15.17 -9.68 -9.65
C LEU A 152 -16.42 -10.56 -9.76
N PHE A 153 -16.32 -11.72 -10.41
CA PHE A 153 -17.43 -12.66 -10.53
C PHE A 153 -17.94 -13.11 -9.16
N VAL A 154 -17.05 -13.53 -8.27
CA VAL A 154 -17.40 -13.91 -6.89
C VAL A 154 -17.96 -12.72 -6.12
N GLY A 155 -17.45 -11.52 -6.35
CA GLY A 155 -17.98 -10.28 -5.80
C GLY A 155 -19.42 -10.02 -6.22
N VAL A 156 -19.71 -10.08 -7.54
CA VAL A 156 -21.05 -9.90 -8.10
C VAL A 156 -21.99 -11.01 -7.60
N TRP A 157 -21.55 -12.26 -7.65
CA TRP A 157 -22.30 -13.42 -7.18
C TRP A 157 -22.67 -13.28 -5.70
N SER A 158 -21.68 -12.96 -4.86
CA SER A 158 -21.90 -12.80 -3.42
C SER A 158 -22.79 -11.62 -3.08
N ASN A 159 -22.70 -10.54 -3.86
CA ASN A 159 -23.58 -9.39 -3.72
C ASN A 159 -25.02 -9.75 -4.09
N TYR A 160 -25.24 -10.45 -5.20
CA TYR A 160 -26.57 -10.81 -5.68
C TYR A 160 -27.26 -11.88 -4.81
N PHE A 161 -26.56 -12.98 -4.47
CA PHE A 161 -27.18 -14.11 -3.77
C PHE A 161 -27.18 -13.97 -2.24
N TYR A 162 -26.16 -13.32 -1.66
CA TYR A 162 -25.96 -13.29 -0.21
C TYR A 162 -26.07 -11.88 0.39
N ASN A 163 -26.42 -10.86 -0.40
CA ASN A 163 -26.46 -9.45 0.01
C ASN A 163 -25.18 -8.99 0.74
N LYS A 164 -24.03 -9.57 0.38
CA LYS A 164 -22.73 -9.16 0.93
C LYS A 164 -22.25 -7.90 0.23
N VAL A 165 -21.55 -7.03 0.95
CA VAL A 165 -20.99 -5.80 0.38
C VAL A 165 -19.99 -6.14 -0.72
N PHE A 166 -20.24 -5.64 -1.93
CA PHE A 166 -19.42 -5.87 -3.12
C PHE A 166 -17.93 -5.52 -2.90
N ALA A 167 -17.64 -4.30 -2.45
CA ALA A 167 -16.27 -3.82 -2.26
C ALA A 167 -15.43 -4.73 -1.35
N SER A 168 -15.99 -5.10 -0.19
CA SER A 168 -15.33 -5.98 0.77
C SER A 168 -15.09 -7.38 0.19
N THR A 169 -16.07 -7.91 -0.53
CA THR A 169 -15.96 -9.26 -1.08
C THR A 169 -14.94 -9.32 -2.20
N VAL A 170 -14.95 -8.34 -3.12
CA VAL A 170 -13.97 -8.24 -4.20
C VAL A 170 -12.57 -8.15 -3.62
N LEU A 171 -12.31 -7.27 -2.65
CA LEU A 171 -10.96 -7.14 -2.09
C LEU A 171 -10.50 -8.39 -1.36
N CYS A 172 -11.33 -8.93 -0.45
CA CYS A 172 -10.96 -10.11 0.33
C CYS A 172 -10.75 -11.36 -0.54
N VAL A 173 -11.48 -11.52 -1.65
CA VAL A 173 -11.36 -12.68 -2.53
C VAL A 173 -10.27 -12.49 -3.57
N THR A 174 -10.14 -11.29 -4.14
CA THR A 174 -9.18 -11.03 -5.23
C THR A 174 -7.75 -11.00 -4.72
N THR A 175 -7.47 -10.47 -3.52
CA THR A 175 -6.11 -10.44 -2.96
C THR A 175 -5.44 -11.82 -2.87
N PRO A 176 -6.06 -12.87 -2.27
CA PRO A 176 -5.45 -14.20 -2.26
C PRO A 176 -5.41 -14.84 -3.66
N LEU A 177 -6.37 -14.56 -4.54
CA LEU A 177 -6.30 -15.02 -5.94
C LEU A 177 -5.12 -14.41 -6.68
N LEU A 178 -4.82 -13.12 -6.46
CA LEU A 178 -3.63 -12.46 -7.01
C LEU A 178 -2.34 -13.02 -6.43
N ALA A 179 -2.32 -13.40 -5.14
CA ALA A 179 -1.18 -14.08 -4.54
C ALA A 179 -0.91 -15.45 -5.20
N ILE A 180 -1.97 -16.22 -5.45
CA ILE A 180 -1.88 -17.49 -6.18
C ILE A 180 -1.42 -17.24 -7.62
N ALA A 181 -1.98 -16.25 -8.31
CA ALA A 181 -1.61 -15.89 -9.67
C ALA A 181 -0.13 -15.49 -9.77
N TYR A 182 0.37 -14.70 -8.81
CA TYR A 182 1.79 -14.35 -8.72
C TYR A 182 2.66 -15.59 -8.50
N GLY A 183 2.31 -16.45 -7.54
CA GLY A 183 3.04 -17.69 -7.27
C GLY A 183 3.10 -18.63 -8.48
N LEU A 184 1.99 -18.80 -9.19
CA LEU A 184 1.94 -19.57 -10.43
C LEU A 184 2.79 -18.92 -11.54
N SER A 185 2.69 -17.59 -11.69
CA SER A 185 3.46 -16.85 -12.70
C SER A 185 4.96 -16.96 -12.51
N LEU A 186 5.46 -17.13 -11.27
CA LEU A 186 6.89 -17.36 -11.01
C LEU A 186 7.40 -18.71 -11.54
N MET A 187 6.52 -19.68 -11.80
CA MET A 187 6.92 -21.01 -12.27
C MET A 187 7.03 -21.10 -13.80
N PHE A 188 6.54 -20.10 -14.54
CA PHE A 188 6.49 -20.11 -16.00
C PHE A 188 7.19 -18.90 -16.62
N ASP A 189 7.96 -19.13 -17.67
CA ASP A 189 8.56 -18.11 -18.53
C ASP A 189 7.53 -17.58 -19.57
N ALA A 190 7.87 -16.54 -20.33
CA ALA A 190 7.00 -15.85 -21.29
C ALA A 190 6.22 -16.78 -22.22
N GLY A 191 6.86 -17.87 -22.65
CA GLY A 191 6.32 -18.88 -23.58
C GLY A 191 5.77 -20.14 -22.91
N TRP A 192 5.39 -20.11 -21.63
CA TRP A 192 4.97 -21.29 -20.85
C TRP A 192 6.08 -22.32 -20.57
N GLY A 193 7.34 -21.96 -20.77
CA GLY A 193 8.47 -22.80 -20.34
C GLY A 193 8.55 -22.86 -18.81
N ALA A 194 8.77 -24.04 -18.23
CA ALA A 194 8.95 -24.14 -16.77
C ALA A 194 10.27 -23.48 -16.36
N GLN A 195 10.21 -22.57 -15.38
CA GLN A 195 11.38 -21.89 -14.82
C GLN A 195 11.46 -22.06 -13.30
N SER A 196 12.66 -21.90 -12.75
CA SER A 196 12.86 -21.91 -11.30
C SER A 196 12.33 -20.60 -10.69
N PRO A 197 11.45 -20.66 -9.67
CA PRO A 197 10.91 -19.47 -9.02
C PRO A 197 11.97 -18.52 -8.47
N ALA A 198 13.16 -19.03 -8.11
CA ALA A 198 14.25 -18.25 -7.55
C ALA A 198 14.86 -17.24 -8.54
N VAL A 199 14.73 -17.48 -9.85
CA VAL A 199 15.27 -16.58 -10.89
C VAL A 199 14.34 -15.37 -11.11
N ALA A 200 13.02 -15.60 -11.05
CA ALA A 200 12.02 -14.57 -11.25
C ALA A 200 11.68 -13.78 -9.97
N PHE A 201 11.98 -14.34 -8.79
CA PHE A 201 11.65 -13.72 -7.51
C PHE A 201 12.59 -12.56 -7.17
N ARG A 202 12.03 -11.34 -7.09
CA ARG A 202 12.75 -10.14 -6.63
C ARG A 202 12.38 -9.81 -5.19
N GLY A 203 13.21 -10.26 -4.25
CA GLY A 203 13.04 -9.99 -2.82
C GLY A 203 13.11 -8.49 -2.46
N ASP A 204 13.93 -7.72 -3.18
CA ASP A 204 14.13 -6.29 -2.92
C ASP A 204 12.84 -5.48 -3.07
N LEU A 205 12.01 -5.82 -4.07
CA LEU A 205 10.72 -5.17 -4.30
C LEU A 205 9.71 -5.49 -3.19
N TRP A 206 9.75 -6.70 -2.64
CA TRP A 206 8.92 -7.07 -1.49
C TRP A 206 9.32 -6.32 -0.23
N LEU A 207 10.63 -6.13 -0.01
CA LEU A 207 11.15 -5.30 1.07
C LEU A 207 10.73 -3.84 0.90
N ALA A 208 10.75 -3.32 -0.33
CA ALA A 208 10.25 -1.98 -0.63
C ALA A 208 8.74 -1.85 -0.31
N ILE A 209 7.90 -2.78 -0.76
CA ILE A 209 6.46 -2.78 -0.44
C ILE A 209 6.22 -2.86 1.08
N LEU A 210 7.02 -3.66 1.79
CA LEU A 210 6.95 -3.74 3.25
C LEU A 210 7.31 -2.40 3.90
N GLY A 211 8.34 -1.71 3.39
CA GLY A 211 8.69 -0.35 3.82
C GLY A 211 7.59 0.67 3.52
N LEU A 212 6.92 0.57 2.37
CA LEU A 212 5.76 1.41 2.07
C LEU A 212 4.59 1.12 3.01
N LEU A 213 4.35 -0.16 3.33
CA LEU A 213 3.32 -0.55 4.28
C LEU A 213 3.57 0.05 5.67
N THR A 214 4.81 0.02 6.18
CA THR A 214 5.12 0.64 7.49
C THR A 214 4.88 2.14 7.45
N ALA A 215 5.28 2.84 6.38
CA ALA A 215 5.00 4.26 6.20
C ALA A 215 3.48 4.57 6.18
N ILE A 216 2.69 3.77 5.46
CA ILE A 216 1.23 3.89 5.42
C ILE A 216 0.62 3.66 6.82
N LEU A 217 1.11 2.69 7.57
CA LEU A 217 0.65 2.42 8.94
C LEU A 217 1.02 3.56 9.90
N VAL A 218 2.19 4.18 9.76
CA VAL A 218 2.58 5.37 10.54
C VAL A 218 1.63 6.53 10.24
N LEU A 219 1.36 6.82 8.97
CA LEU A 219 0.38 7.85 8.58
C LEU A 219 -1.02 7.56 9.13
N THR A 220 -1.42 6.29 9.11
CA THR A 220 -2.70 5.84 9.69
C THR A 220 -2.76 6.10 11.19
N ALA A 221 -1.67 5.82 11.93
CA ALA A 221 -1.60 6.10 13.36
C ALA A 221 -1.77 7.60 13.65
N ILE A 222 -1.10 8.45 12.86
CA ILE A 222 -1.20 9.91 12.96
C ILE A 222 -2.61 10.38 12.63
N ALA A 223 -3.22 9.89 11.56
CA ALA A 223 -4.57 10.25 11.15
C ALA A 223 -5.60 9.86 12.23
N ILE A 224 -5.50 8.67 12.81
CA ILE A 224 -6.37 8.23 13.90
C ILE A 224 -6.16 9.10 15.13
N ALA A 225 -4.93 9.40 15.52
CA ALA A 225 -4.65 10.28 16.64
C ALA A 225 -5.23 11.69 16.43
N ALA A 226 -5.05 12.27 15.24
CA ALA A 226 -5.58 13.59 14.87
C ALA A 226 -7.11 13.62 14.90
N SER A 227 -7.76 12.58 14.37
CA SER A 227 -9.22 12.49 14.33
C SER A 227 -9.88 12.41 15.71
N THR A 228 -9.15 12.10 16.79
CA THR A 228 -9.72 12.11 18.15
C THR A 228 -10.12 13.49 18.63
N ARG A 229 -9.56 14.56 18.04
CA ARG A 229 -9.80 15.95 18.43
C ARG A 229 -10.25 16.86 17.29
N LEU A 230 -9.95 16.47 16.05
CA LEU A 230 -10.19 17.28 14.87
C LEU A 230 -11.35 16.70 14.05
N GLY A 231 -12.08 17.58 13.36
CA GLY A 231 -13.07 17.16 12.36
C GLY A 231 -12.43 16.50 11.14
N GLN A 232 -13.27 15.95 10.25
CA GLN A 232 -12.82 15.21 9.07
C GLN A 232 -11.89 16.02 8.16
N VAL A 233 -12.27 17.25 7.82
CA VAL A 233 -11.48 18.10 6.91
C VAL A 233 -10.10 18.38 7.51
N MET A 234 -10.06 18.73 8.81
CA MET A 234 -8.82 19.05 9.51
C MET A 234 -7.89 17.83 9.63
N THR A 235 -8.45 16.64 9.86
CA THR A 235 -7.67 15.40 9.92
C THR A 235 -7.04 15.07 8.56
N LEU A 236 -7.81 15.22 7.47
CA LEU A 236 -7.28 15.06 6.11
C LEU A 236 -6.16 16.07 5.84
N SER A 237 -6.36 17.35 6.18
CA SER A 237 -5.33 18.39 6.02
C SER A 237 -4.06 18.09 6.80
N VAL A 238 -4.17 17.62 8.05
CA VAL A 238 -3.01 17.21 8.86
C VAL A 238 -2.30 16.01 8.24
N THR A 239 -3.04 15.00 7.80
CA THR A 239 -2.45 13.78 7.21
C THR A 239 -1.72 14.11 5.91
N VAL A 240 -2.32 14.92 5.04
CA VAL A 240 -1.70 15.41 3.82
C VAL A 240 -0.48 16.28 4.13
N GLY A 241 -0.57 17.18 5.11
CA GLY A 241 0.55 18.02 5.54
C GLY A 241 1.75 17.19 6.01
N VAL A 242 1.51 16.19 6.86
CA VAL A 242 2.55 15.26 7.33
C VAL A 242 3.16 14.47 6.17
N PHE A 243 2.34 14.00 5.24
CA PHE A 243 2.81 13.32 4.03
C PHE A 243 3.72 14.21 3.16
N LEU A 244 3.30 15.46 2.91
CA LEU A 244 4.08 16.41 2.12
C LEU A 244 5.41 16.77 2.82
N ILE A 245 5.39 16.99 4.13
CA ILE A 245 6.62 17.21 4.92
C ILE A 245 7.53 15.98 4.86
N GLY A 246 6.95 14.78 4.91
CA GLY A 246 7.69 13.52 4.75
C GLY A 246 8.38 13.42 3.40
N MET A 247 7.71 13.76 2.30
CA MET A 247 8.33 13.79 0.97
C MET A 247 9.44 14.84 0.85
N LEU A 248 9.33 15.96 1.57
CA LEU A 248 10.35 17.02 1.61
C LEU A 248 11.43 16.77 2.67
N SER A 249 11.38 15.65 3.39
CA SER A 249 12.28 15.39 4.53
C SER A 249 13.75 15.37 4.13
N ASP A 250 14.08 14.85 2.95
CA ASP A 250 15.47 14.82 2.49
C ASP A 250 16.00 16.23 2.18
N ALA A 251 15.18 17.06 1.51
CA ALA A 251 15.52 18.46 1.25
C ALA A 251 15.62 19.28 2.55
N MET A 252 14.73 19.03 3.52
CA MET A 252 14.65 19.79 4.77
C MET A 252 15.68 19.36 5.82
N PHE A 253 15.93 18.06 5.97
CA PHE A 253 16.75 17.50 7.04
C PHE A 253 18.01 16.79 6.51
N GLY A 254 17.93 16.13 5.35
CA GLY A 254 19.05 15.42 4.72
C GLY A 254 20.13 16.36 4.19
N ALA A 255 19.74 17.37 3.40
CA ALA A 255 20.70 18.33 2.83
C ALA A 255 21.47 19.17 3.88
N PRO A 256 20.86 19.59 5.02
CA PRO A 256 21.62 20.16 6.12
C PRO A 256 22.51 19.14 6.85
N ALA A 257 22.04 17.91 7.06
CA ALA A 257 22.81 16.87 7.75
C ALA A 257 24.07 16.47 6.96
N HIS A 258 23.97 16.26 5.65
CA HIS A 258 25.13 15.98 4.80
C HIS A 258 26.12 17.14 4.76
N ARG A 259 25.65 18.39 4.79
CA ARG A 259 26.54 19.56 4.89
C ARG A 259 27.33 19.57 6.20
N ILE A 260 26.67 19.22 7.30
CA ILE A 260 27.32 19.10 8.61
C ILE A 260 28.35 17.97 8.55
N GLU A 261 27.98 16.79 8.09
CA GLU A 261 28.87 15.63 7.92
C GLU A 261 30.12 15.96 7.10
N GLN A 262 29.96 16.60 5.93
CA GLN A 262 31.08 17.05 5.10
C GLN A 262 31.97 18.04 5.86
N THR A 263 31.39 19.01 6.57
CA THR A 263 32.17 19.97 7.38
C THR A 263 32.97 19.27 8.49
N TRP A 264 32.41 18.22 9.10
CA TRP A 264 33.11 17.43 10.12
C TRP A 264 34.23 16.58 9.51
N LEU A 265 34.00 15.97 8.35
CA LEU A 265 35.01 15.21 7.62
C LEU A 265 36.18 16.11 7.20
N ASP A 266 35.90 17.28 6.62
CA ASP A 266 36.91 18.26 6.21
C ASP A 266 37.77 18.70 7.41
N ARG A 267 37.16 18.96 8.56
CA ARG A 267 37.90 19.27 9.80
C ARG A 267 38.73 18.08 10.30
N ALA A 268 38.20 16.85 10.20
CA ALA A 268 38.94 15.65 10.60
C ALA A 268 40.16 15.38 9.70
N HIS A 269 40.06 15.74 8.41
CA HIS A 269 41.16 15.75 7.45
C HIS A 269 42.23 16.78 7.84
N GLU A 270 41.83 18.02 8.13
CA GLU A 270 42.77 19.09 8.56
C GLU A 270 43.50 18.76 9.88
N THR A 271 42.84 18.00 10.77
CA THR A 271 43.42 17.60 12.07
C THR A 271 44.25 16.29 12.01
N GLY A 272 44.39 15.68 10.83
CA GLY A 272 45.21 14.47 10.61
C GLY A 272 44.69 13.19 11.27
N LYS A 273 43.39 13.10 11.61
CA LYS A 273 42.80 11.96 12.35
C LYS A 273 42.06 10.94 11.48
N ALA A 274 41.91 11.17 10.18
CA ALA A 274 41.21 10.28 9.27
C ALA A 274 42.18 9.38 8.48
N HIS A 275 42.43 8.15 8.98
CA HIS A 275 42.99 7.08 8.16
C HIS A 275 41.84 6.35 7.46
N PHE A 276 41.82 6.39 6.12
CA PHE A 276 40.90 5.58 5.33
C PHE A 276 41.30 4.11 5.42
N VAL A 277 40.37 3.25 5.82
CA VAL A 277 40.37 1.86 5.37
C VAL A 277 39.49 1.84 4.13
N THR A 278 40.13 1.88 2.97
CA THR A 278 39.47 1.66 1.68
C THR A 278 39.02 0.20 1.64
N ILE A 279 37.71 -0.05 1.61
CA ILE A 279 37.11 -1.32 1.17
C ILE A 279 36.06 -0.97 0.13
#